data_AF-A0A9D7ZK96-F1
#
_entry.id   AF-A0A9D7ZK96-F1
#
_cell.length_a   1.000
_cell.length_b   1.000
_cell.length_c   1.000
_cell.angle_alpha   90.00
_cell.angle_beta   90.00
_cell.angle_gamma   90.00
#
_symmetry.space_group_name_H-M   'P 1'
#
loop_
_entity.id
_entity.type
_entity.pdbx_description
1 polymer ?
#
loop_
_entity_poly.entity_id
_entity_poly.type
_entity_poly.pdbx_seq_one_letter_code
_entity_poly.pdbx_strand_id
1 'polypeptide(L)' 'MTKDFDDQTNKDEEVLQLDNFCEECKKEDLSVSQNLILTGFKTCNSCKLSKTIFPL' A
#
# COMPACT_ATOMS: atom_id res chain seq x y z
N MET A 1 40.72 3.16 -18.17
CA MET A 1 40.46 2.93 -16.74
C MET A 1 39.84 4.21 -16.21
N THR A 2 38.52 4.34 -16.34
CA THR A 2 37.81 5.56 -15.98
C THR A 2 37.31 5.38 -14.56
N LYS A 3 37.67 6.33 -13.68
CA LYS A 3 37.35 6.41 -12.24
C LYS A 3 35.96 5.85 -11.92
N ASP A 4 35.93 4.89 -11.02
CA ASP A 4 34.73 4.44 -10.33
C ASP A 4 34.16 5.65 -9.55
N PHE A 5 33.02 6.15 -10.02
CA PHE A 5 32.19 7.07 -9.25
C PHE A 5 31.45 6.20 -8.23
N ASP A 6 31.96 6.18 -7.00
CA ASP A 6 31.28 5.61 -5.84
C ASP A 6 30.08 6.51 -5.53
N ASP A 7 28.91 6.18 -6.11
CA ASP A 7 27.64 6.79 -5.73
C ASP A 7 27.22 6.23 -4.38
N GLN A 8 27.79 6.79 -3.33
CA GLN A 8 27.37 6.53 -1.97
C GLN A 8 26.07 7.31 -1.71
N THR A 9 24.95 6.84 -2.27
CA THR A 9 23.61 7.35 -1.96
C THR A 9 23.14 6.76 -0.64
N ASN A 10 23.67 7.34 0.44
CA ASN A 10 23.09 7.21 1.77
C ASN A 10 21.89 8.16 1.86
N LYS A 11 20.69 7.60 1.93
CA LYS A 11 19.55 8.21 2.63
C LYS A 11 18.43 7.20 2.65
N ASP A 12 18.11 6.79 3.88
CA ASP A 12 16.87 6.20 4.33
C ASP A 12 15.67 6.76 3.57
N GLU A 13 15.41 6.21 2.39
CA GLU A 13 14.07 6.23 1.84
C GLU A 13 13.28 5.44 2.87
N GLU A 14 12.46 6.13 3.67
CA GLU A 14 11.28 5.51 4.25
C GLU A 14 10.53 4.93 3.05
N VAL A 15 10.90 3.71 2.66
CA VAL A 15 10.05 2.82 1.90
C VAL A 15 8.88 2.68 2.83
N LEU A 16 7.88 3.55 2.66
CA LEU A 16 6.55 3.44 3.24
C LEU A 16 6.17 1.99 2.99
N GLN A 17 6.42 1.15 3.99
CA GLN A 17 6.18 -0.27 3.87
C GLN A 17 4.68 -0.37 3.78
N LEU A 18 4.21 -0.47 2.55
CA LEU A 18 2.81 -0.46 2.27
C LEU A 18 2.26 -1.80 2.75
N ASP A 19 1.88 -1.83 4.02
CA ASP A 19 1.29 -3.00 4.62
C ASP A 19 -0.07 -3.29 3.97
N ASN A 20 -0.46 -4.55 4.05
CA ASN A 20 -1.74 -5.02 3.54
C ASN A 20 -2.85 -4.93 4.60
N PHE A 21 -2.71 -4.10 5.65
CA PHE A 21 -3.76 -3.96 6.66
C PHE A 21 -4.85 -2.99 6.19
N CYS A 22 -6.09 -3.48 6.22
CA CYS A 22 -7.28 -2.69 5.95
C CYS A 22 -7.55 -1.73 7.12
N GLU A 23 -7.77 -0.45 6.84
CA GLU A 23 -8.02 0.57 7.87
C GLU A 23 -9.37 0.41 8.56
N GLU A 24 -10.35 -0.21 7.89
CA GLU A 24 -11.70 -0.36 8.45
C GLU A 24 -11.84 -1.56 9.38
N CYS A 25 -11.40 -2.73 8.92
CA CYS A 25 -11.55 -3.98 9.69
C CYS A 25 -10.27 -4.41 10.40
N LYS A 26 -9.14 -3.70 10.20
CA LYS A 26 -7.83 -3.98 10.80
C LYS A 26 -7.31 -5.39 10.52
N LYS A 27 -7.73 -5.98 9.40
CA LYS A 27 -7.27 -7.30 8.93
C LYS A 27 -6.30 -7.14 7.78
N GLU A 28 -5.34 -8.04 7.70
CA GLU A 28 -4.42 -8.15 6.58
C GLU A 28 -5.12 -8.80 5.37
N ASP A 29 -5.04 -8.16 4.21
CA ASP A 29 -5.62 -8.63 2.96
C ASP A 29 -4.84 -8.08 1.76
N LEU A 30 -4.38 -8.94 0.85
CA LEU A 30 -3.61 -8.57 -0.34
C LEU A 30 -4.34 -7.59 -1.27
N SER A 31 -5.67 -7.53 -1.20
CA SER A 31 -6.45 -6.55 -1.96
C SER A 31 -6.25 -5.12 -1.48
N VAL A 32 -5.73 -4.90 -0.27
CA VAL A 32 -5.49 -3.56 0.30
C VAL A 32 -4.48 -2.79 -0.53
N SER A 33 -3.35 -3.41 -0.89
CA SER A 33 -2.32 -2.75 -1.72
C SER A 33 -2.83 -2.42 -3.12
N GLN A 34 -3.58 -3.35 -3.73
CA GLN A 34 -4.21 -3.12 -5.04
C GLN A 34 -5.27 -2.01 -4.98
N ASN A 35 -6.13 -2.03 -3.97
CA ASN A 35 -7.15 -1.01 -3.78
C ASN A 35 -6.52 0.34 -3.45
N LEU A 36 -5.43 0.41 -2.69
CA LEU A 36 -4.74 1.67 -2.45
C LEU A 36 -4.22 2.29 -3.76
N ILE A 37 -3.66 1.49 -4.67
CA ILE A 37 -3.20 1.99 -5.97
C ILE A 37 -4.37 2.49 -6.82
N LEU A 38 -5.49 1.75 -6.82
CA LEU A 38 -6.63 2.03 -7.69
C LEU A 38 -7.55 3.14 -7.17
N THR A 39 -7.76 3.24 -5.87
CA THR A 39 -8.74 4.14 -5.24
C THR A 39 -8.12 5.14 -4.28
N GLY A 40 -6.85 4.96 -3.88
CA GLY A 40 -6.20 5.79 -2.87
C GLY A 40 -6.61 5.46 -1.43
N PHE A 41 -7.34 4.36 -1.19
CA PHE A 41 -7.78 3.96 0.15
C PHE A 41 -7.27 2.57 0.54
N LYS A 42 -6.80 2.42 1.79
CA LYS A 42 -6.44 1.12 2.39
C LYS A 42 -7.69 0.32 2.81
N THR A 43 -8.45 -0.15 1.84
CA THR A 43 -9.64 -0.97 2.08
C THR A 43 -9.51 -2.35 1.46
N CYS A 44 -9.90 -3.40 2.19
CA CYS A 44 -10.00 -4.74 1.63
C CYS A 44 -11.28 -4.92 0.81
N ASN A 45 -11.29 -5.92 -0.08
CA ASN A 45 -12.46 -6.22 -0.92
C ASN A 45 -13.70 -6.56 -0.11
N SER A 46 -13.56 -7.19 1.07
CA SER A 46 -14.70 -7.48 1.94
C SER A 46 -15.42 -6.22 2.42
N CYS A 47 -14.67 -5.22 2.90
CA CYS A 47 -15.23 -3.93 3.31
C CYS A 47 -15.86 -3.18 2.11
N LYS A 48 -15.21 -3.22 0.95
CA LYS A 48 -15.72 -2.60 -0.28
C LYS A 48 -17.05 -3.23 -0.73
N LEU A 49 -17.13 -4.56 -0.75
CA LEU A 49 -18.35 -5.29 -1.08
C LEU A 49 -19.46 -4.99 -0.06
N SER A 50 -19.12 -4.92 1.23
CA SER A 50 -20.08 -4.56 2.29
C SER A 50 -20.76 -3.22 2.02
N LYS A 51 -20.02 -2.20 1.59
CA LYS A 51 -20.58 -0.87 1.27
C LYS A 51 -21.44 -0.86 0.00
N THR A 52 -21.10 -1.69 -0.99
CA THR A 52 -21.88 -1.78 -2.24
C THR A 52 -23.17 -2.58 -2.06
N ILE A 53 -23.16 -3.63 -1.24
CA ILE A 53 -24.34 -4.49 -0.99
C ILE A 53 -25.33 -3.79 -0.06
N PHE A 54 -24.83 -3.01 0.89
CA PHE A 54 -25.66 -2.23 1.83
C PHE A 54 -25.44 -0.72 1.65
N PRO A 55 -25.86 -0.13 0.52
CA PRO A 55 -25.87 1.32 0.37
C PRO A 55 -26.95 1.90 1.29
N LEU A 56 -26.58 2.89 2.11
CA LEU A 56 -27.51 3.68 2.93
C LEU A 56 -28.29 4.68 2.09
#